data_AF-A0AAW8A7V5-F1
#
_entry.id   AF-A0AAW8A7V5-F1
#
_cell.length_a   1.000
_cell.length_b   1.000
_cell.length_c   1.000
_cell.angle_alpha   90.00
_cell.angle_beta   90.00
_cell.angle_gamma   90.00
#
_symmetry.space_group_name_H-M   'P 1'
#
loop_
_entity.id
_entity.type
_entity.pdbx_description
1 polymer ?
#
loop_
_entity_poly.entity_id
_entity_poly.type
_entity_poly.pdbx_seq_one_letter_code
_entity_poly.pdbx_strand_id
1 'polypeptide(L)' 'MFKQNEKAISQIAEYIPRACRGMQLQEAKARLEKKIALYTDDGCDVAVLNAAFASALNSHTRESFFSCIAEQLHEGAK' A
#
# COMPACT_ATOMS: atom_id res chain seq x y z
N MET A 1 9.14 -16.60 3.66
CA MET A 1 9.21 -15.36 2.86
C MET A 1 8.49 -14.16 3.49
N PHE A 2 8.28 -14.13 4.83
CA PHE A 2 7.64 -12.99 5.52
C PHE A 2 8.38 -11.65 5.31
N LYS A 3 9.72 -11.67 5.45
CA LYS A 3 10.57 -10.47 5.29
C LYS A 3 10.44 -9.74 3.95
N GLN A 4 10.13 -10.44 2.86
CA GLN A 4 10.04 -9.81 1.54
C GLN A 4 8.71 -9.06 1.39
N ASN A 5 7.62 -9.67 1.87
CA ASN A 5 6.29 -9.07 1.89
C ASN A 5 6.27 -7.83 2.80
N GLU A 6 6.81 -7.93 4.02
CA GLU A 6 6.89 -6.80 4.96
C GLU A 6 7.67 -5.63 4.36
N LYS A 7 8.82 -5.92 3.71
CA LYS A 7 9.61 -4.90 3.02
C LYS A 7 8.82 -4.25 1.87
N ALA A 8 8.12 -5.05 1.07
CA ALA A 8 7.28 -4.53 -0.01
C ALA A 8 6.16 -3.63 0.53
N ILE A 9 5.49 -4.03 1.63
CA ILE A 9 4.46 -3.21 2.29
C ILE A 9 5.06 -1.87 2.71
N SER A 10 6.18 -1.85 3.44
CA SER A 10 6.81 -0.59 3.86
C SER A 10 7.22 0.28 2.67
N GLN A 11 7.77 -0.30 1.61
CA GLN A 11 8.14 0.45 0.41
C GLN A 11 6.94 1.04 -0.33
N ILE A 12 5.85 0.29 -0.45
CA ILE A 12 4.60 0.77 -1.04
C ILE A 12 4.04 1.90 -0.17
N ALA A 13 3.98 1.69 1.13
CA ALA A 13 3.41 2.63 2.06
C ALA A 13 4.19 3.93 2.19
N GLU A 14 5.51 3.89 1.99
CA GLU A 14 6.33 5.09 1.90
C GLU A 14 6.15 5.82 0.55
N TYR A 15 6.05 5.06 -0.54
CA TYR A 15 6.01 5.60 -1.90
C TYR A 15 4.67 6.26 -2.25
N ILE A 16 3.55 5.60 -1.94
CA ILE A 16 2.21 6.05 -2.36
C ILE A 16 1.84 7.46 -1.87
N PRO A 17 1.97 7.83 -0.58
CA PRO A 17 1.63 9.18 -0.12
C PRO A 17 2.53 10.26 -0.71
N ARG A 18 3.78 9.91 -1.09
CA ARG A 18 4.71 10.84 -1.76
C ARG A 18 4.34 11.02 -3.23
N ALA A 19 4.07 9.92 -3.94
CA ALA A 19 3.76 9.92 -5.36
C ALA A 19 2.33 10.42 -5.68
N CYS A 20 1.38 10.16 -4.78
CA CYS A 20 -0.04 10.47 -4.99
C CYS A 20 -0.50 11.76 -4.29
N ARG A 21 0.41 12.56 -3.72
CA ARG A 21 0.08 13.77 -2.93
C ARG A 21 -0.79 14.79 -3.68
N GLY A 22 -0.69 14.84 -5.02
CA GLY A 22 -1.49 15.70 -5.89
C GLY A 22 -2.53 14.98 -6.74
N MET A 23 -2.72 13.66 -6.57
CA MET A 23 -3.61 12.85 -7.40
C MET A 23 -5.00 12.71 -6.78
N GLN A 24 -5.97 12.34 -7.63
CA GLN A 24 -7.31 11.97 -7.18
C GLN A 24 -7.27 10.63 -6.42
N LEU A 25 -8.24 10.42 -5.51
CA LEU A 25 -8.32 9.18 -4.71
C LEU A 25 -8.35 7.93 -5.59
N GLN A 26 -9.16 7.93 -6.66
CA GLN A 26 -9.25 6.79 -7.57
C GLN A 26 -7.91 6.49 -8.25
N GLU A 27 -7.17 7.52 -8.61
CA GLU A 27 -5.87 7.39 -9.26
C GLU A 27 -4.79 6.89 -8.29
N ALA A 28 -4.85 7.34 -7.03
CA ALA A 28 -4.02 6.83 -5.94
C ALA A 28 -4.30 5.34 -5.65
N LYS A 29 -5.58 4.93 -5.67
CA LYS A 29 -5.99 3.53 -5.54
C LYS A 29 -5.48 2.67 -6.68
N ALA A 30 -5.69 3.10 -7.93
CA ALA A 30 -5.18 2.40 -9.11
C ALA A 30 -3.65 2.28 -9.08
N ARG A 31 -2.95 3.31 -8.58
CA ARG A 31 -1.50 3.28 -8.37
C ARG A 31 -1.07 2.27 -7.31
N LEU A 32 -1.81 2.18 -6.20
CA LEU A 32 -1.57 1.18 -5.16
C LEU A 32 -1.73 -0.23 -5.70
N GLU A 33 -2.84 -0.53 -6.39
CA GLU A 33 -3.10 -1.83 -7.01
C GLU A 33 -2.01 -2.22 -8.01
N LYS A 34 -1.60 -1.28 -8.88
CA LYS A 34 -0.50 -1.50 -9.83
C LYS A 34 0.82 -1.80 -9.11
N LYS A 35 1.06 -1.16 -7.97
CA LYS A 35 2.27 -1.40 -7.17
C LYS A 35 2.23 -2.78 -6.53
N ILE A 36 1.09 -3.20 -5.97
CA ILE A 36 0.89 -4.55 -5.43
C ILE A 36 1.18 -5.61 -6.49
N ALA A 37 0.61 -5.46 -7.70
CA ALA A 37 0.84 -6.40 -8.80
C ALA A 37 2.33 -6.50 -9.21
N LEU A 38 3.06 -5.38 -9.21
CA LEU A 38 4.50 -5.37 -9.50
C LEU A 38 5.31 -6.17 -8.46
N TYR A 39 4.99 -6.03 -7.17
CA TYR A 39 5.67 -6.79 -6.12
C TYR A 39 5.25 -8.26 -6.11
N THR A 40 4.01 -8.56 -6.50
CA THR A 40 3.56 -9.94 -6.70
C THR A 40 4.36 -10.64 -7.79
N ASP A 41 4.63 -9.97 -8.91
CA ASP A 41 5.48 -10.50 -9.99
C ASP A 41 6.92 -10.76 -9.51
N ASP A 42 7.44 -9.94 -8.60
CA ASP A 42 8.75 -10.09 -7.94
C ASP A 42 8.78 -11.24 -6.90
N GLY A 43 7.66 -11.93 -6.69
CA GLY A 43 7.55 -13.08 -5.78
C GLY A 43 7.01 -12.74 -4.39
N CYS A 44 6.43 -11.55 -4.18
CA CYS A 44 5.67 -11.26 -2.97
C CYS A 44 4.29 -11.89 -2.99
N ASP A 45 3.76 -12.19 -1.80
CA ASP A 45 2.43 -12.77 -1.66
C ASP A 45 1.33 -11.72 -1.88
N VAL A 46 0.57 -11.88 -2.95
CA VAL A 46 -0.52 -10.97 -3.32
C VAL A 46 -1.63 -10.91 -2.28
N ALA A 47 -1.88 -12.01 -1.55
CA ALA A 47 -2.90 -12.05 -0.52
C ALA A 47 -2.45 -11.25 0.70
N VAL A 48 -1.17 -11.35 1.09
CA VAL A 48 -0.57 -10.55 2.17
C VAL A 48 -0.59 -9.06 1.81
N LEU A 49 -0.16 -8.71 0.59
CA LEU A 49 -0.17 -7.32 0.13
C LEU A 49 -1.59 -6.74 0.06
N ASN A 50 -2.54 -7.46 -0.52
CA ASN A 50 -3.93 -7.01 -0.57
C ASN A 50 -4.54 -6.90 0.83
N ALA A 51 -4.29 -7.84 1.73
CA ALA A 51 -4.78 -7.77 3.09
C ALA A 51 -4.25 -6.53 3.83
N ALA A 52 -2.95 -6.24 3.69
CA ALA A 52 -2.31 -5.05 4.26
C ALA A 52 -2.92 -3.74 3.74
N PHE A 53 -3.28 -3.68 2.46
CA PHE A 53 -3.82 -2.47 1.83
C PHE A 53 -5.34 -2.46 1.65
N ALA A 54 -6.06 -3.49 2.10
CA ALA A 54 -7.50 -3.64 1.90
C ALA A 54 -8.27 -2.46 2.51
N SER A 55 -7.87 -2.02 3.71
CA SER A 55 -8.46 -0.89 4.40
C SER A 55 -8.21 0.44 3.67
N ALA A 56 -7.05 0.61 3.04
CA ALA A 56 -6.77 1.74 2.16
C ALA A 56 -7.65 1.68 0.89
N LEU A 57 -7.73 0.53 0.22
CA LEU A 57 -8.55 0.36 -0.99
C LEU A 57 -10.05 0.57 -0.72
N ASN A 58 -10.54 0.20 0.46
CA ASN A 58 -11.92 0.43 0.89
C ASN A 58 -12.19 1.86 1.40
N SER A 59 -11.17 2.72 1.52
CA SER A 59 -11.37 4.09 2.01
C SER A 59 -12.17 4.96 1.04
N HIS A 60 -13.11 5.74 1.56
CA HIS A 60 -13.96 6.64 0.75
C HIS A 60 -13.40 8.07 0.63
N THR A 61 -12.43 8.45 1.46
CA THR A 61 -11.79 9.77 1.45
C THR A 61 -10.28 9.64 1.26
N ARG A 62 -9.64 10.68 0.72
CA ARG A 62 -8.17 10.74 0.57
C ARG A 62 -7.45 10.66 1.90
N GLU A 63 -7.95 11.39 2.90
CA GLU A 63 -7.36 11.38 4.24
C GLU A 63 -7.38 9.98 4.85
N SER A 64 -8.52 9.28 4.78
CA SER A 64 -8.62 7.92 5.30
C SER A 64 -7.74 6.94 4.51
N PHE A 65 -7.65 7.11 3.19
CA PHE A 65 -6.76 6.31 2.35
C PHE A 65 -5.30 6.47 2.78
N PHE A 66 -4.81 7.71 2.88
CA PHE A 66 -3.42 7.98 3.25
C PHE A 66 -3.12 7.65 4.70
N SER A 67 -4.07 7.86 5.62
CA SER A 67 -3.96 7.42 7.01
C SER A 67 -3.75 5.91 7.08
N CYS A 68 -4.58 5.15 6.38
CA CYS A 68 -4.51 3.70 6.38
C CYS A 68 -3.21 3.18 5.74
N ILE A 69 -2.72 3.83 4.68
CA ILE A 69 -1.39 3.52 4.14
C ILE A 69 -0.29 3.82 5.17
N ALA A 70 -0.37 4.93 5.89
CA ALA A 70 0.63 5.29 6.90
C ALA A 70 0.61 4.34 8.10
N GLU A 71 -0.54 3.76 8.46
CA GLU A 71 -0.64 2.73 9.50
C GLU A 71 0.20 1.48 9.15
N GLN A 72 0.25 1.11 7.86
CA GLN A 72 1.12 0.01 7.40
C GLN A 72 2.63 0.30 7.56
N LEU A 73 3.04 1.57 7.71
CA LEU A 73 4.43 1.93 8.05
C LEU A 73 4.71 1.76 9.54
N HIS A 74 3.69 1.93 10.39
CA HIS A 74 3.85 1.92 11.85
C HIS A 74 3.82 0.50 12.42
N GLU A 75 3.03 -0.41 11.84
CA GLU A 75 2.97 -1.81 12.27
C GLU A 75 4.25 -2.61 11.97
N GLY A 76 5.08 -2.18 11.02
CA GLY A 76 6.39 -2.80 10.75
C GLY A 76 7.50 -2.44 11.74
N ALA A 77 7.22 -1.56 12.72
CA ALA A 77 8.20 -1.03 13.67
C ALA A 77 8.07 -1.60 15.10
N LYS A 78 7.22 -2.60 15.34
CA LYS A 78 6.96 -3.17 16.67
C LYS A 78 7.49 -4.59 16.82
#